data_AF-A0A645CD69-F1
#
_entry.id   AF-A0A645CD69-F1
#
_cell.length_a   1.000
_cell.length_b   1.000
_cell.length_c   1.000
_cell.angle_alpha   90.00
_cell.angle_beta   90.00
_cell.angle_gamma   90.00
#
_symmetry.space_group_name_H-M   'P 1'
#
loop_
_entity.id
_entity.type
_entity.pdbx_description
1 polymer ?
#
loop_
_entity_poly.entity_id
_entity_poly.type
_entity_poly.pdbx_seq_one_letter_code
_entity_poly.pdbx_strand_id
1 'polypeptide(L)'
;MVDFQGKHLKASYPDVAPRLERFAMRITRDSESVRQLPADSVLRAFFGLFYSFHTTEMMLGRSPDPQAMPAALQDQIEIFLNGILK
;
A
#
# COMPACT_ATOMS: atom_id res chain seq x y z
N MET A 1 -17.88 -13.94 6.04
CA MET A 1 -16.57 -14.38 5.52
C MET A 1 -16.41 -13.71 4.17
N VAL A 2 -15.68 -12.60 4.09
CA VAL A 2 -15.47 -11.92 2.80
C VAL A 2 -14.55 -12.82 2.01
N ASP A 3 -15.10 -13.48 0.99
CA ASP A 3 -14.31 -14.24 0.03
C ASP A 3 -13.41 -13.23 -0.68
N PHE A 4 -12.16 -13.14 -0.22
CA PHE A 4 -11.14 -12.35 -0.88
C PHE A 4 -11.00 -12.97 -2.26
N GLN A 5 -11.59 -12.32 -3.27
CA GLN A 5 -11.58 -12.73 -4.68
C GLN A 5 -10.15 -12.66 -5.27
N GLY A 6 -9.20 -13.36 -4.66
CA GLY A 6 -7.83 -13.49 -5.15
C GLY A 6 -7.78 -14.08 -6.56
N LYS A 7 -8.82 -14.78 -7.02
CA LYS A 7 -8.95 -15.20 -8.42
C LYS A 7 -9.03 -14.03 -9.40
N HIS A 8 -9.78 -12.97 -9.07
CA HIS A 8 -9.87 -11.78 -9.91
C HIS A 8 -8.59 -10.96 -9.86
N LEU A 9 -7.97 -10.86 -8.67
CA LEU A 9 -6.70 -10.17 -8.51
C LEU A 9 -5.58 -10.89 -9.27
N LYS A 10 -5.52 -12.22 -9.21
CA LYS A 10 -4.51 -13.04 -9.89
C LYS A 10 -4.70 -13.06 -11.41
N ALA A 11 -5.95 -13.01 -11.88
CA ALA A 11 -6.28 -12.89 -13.30
C ALA A 11 -5.99 -11.50 -13.87
N SER A 12 -6.18 -10.44 -13.08
CA SER A 12 -5.88 -9.06 -13.49
C SER A 12 -4.44 -8.65 -13.23
N TYR A 13 -3.69 -9.38 -12.38
CA TYR A 13 -2.31 -9.07 -12.04
C TYR A 13 -1.39 -8.85 -13.26
N PRO A 14 -1.43 -9.69 -14.32
CA PRO A 14 -0.62 -9.46 -15.52
C PRO A 14 -0.91 -8.12 -16.20
N ASP A 15 -2.15 -7.61 -16.12
CA ASP A 15 -2.56 -6.36 -16.74
C ASP A 15 -2.16 -5.14 -15.90
N VAL A 16 -2.17 -5.27 -14.56
CA VAL A 16 -1.87 -4.15 -13.65
C VAL A 16 -0.38 -4.10 -13.26
N ALA A 17 0.30 -5.24 -13.20
CA ALA A 17 1.70 -5.35 -12.76
C ALA A 17 2.66 -4.44 -13.53
N PRO A 18 2.62 -4.35 -14.88
CA PRO A 18 3.50 -3.45 -15.63
C PRO A 18 3.26 -1.97 -15.32
N ARG A 19 2.04 -1.60 -14.89
CA ARG A 19 1.72 -0.22 -14.50
C ARG A 19 2.22 0.08 -13.09
N LEU A 20 2.10 -0.88 -12.17
CA LEU A 20 2.64 -0.80 -10.81
C LEU A 20 4.16 -0.71 -10.80
N GLU A 21 4.84 -1.54 -11.58
CA GLU A 21 6.31 -1.48 -11.72
C GLU A 21 6.77 -0.15 -12.28
N ARG A 22 6.13 0.35 -13.35
CA ARG A 22 6.44 1.69 -13.90
C ARG A 22 6.24 2.80 -12.89
N PHE A 23 5.20 2.71 -12.06
CA PHE A 23 4.97 3.68 -10.99
C PHE A 23 6.08 3.64 -9.94
N ALA A 24 6.44 2.45 -9.45
CA ALA A 24 7.50 2.28 -8.47
C ALA A 24 8.87 2.74 -9.00
N MET A 25 9.18 2.41 -10.26
CA MET A 25 10.40 2.88 -10.91
C MET A 25 10.44 4.40 -11.03
N ARG A 26 9.32 5.08 -11.32
CA ARG A 26 9.28 6.55 -11.37
C ARG A 26 9.56 7.17 -10.00
N ILE A 27 9.00 6.60 -8.94
CA ILE A 27 9.24 7.06 -7.57
C ILE A 27 10.72 6.93 -7.19
N THR A 28 11.35 5.80 -7.52
CA THR A 28 12.74 5.54 -7.11
C THR A 28 13.78 6.20 -8.02
N ARG A 29 13.44 6.49 -9.29
CA ARG A 29 14.36 7.06 -10.27
C ARG A 29 14.41 8.59 -10.26
N ASP A 30 13.27 9.25 -10.09
CA ASP A 30 13.16 10.71 -10.31
C ASP A 30 13.26 11.54 -9.02
N SER A 31 13.53 10.90 -7.88
CA SER A 31 13.42 11.57 -6.58
C SER A 31 14.71 11.48 -5.78
N GLU A 32 15.49 12.56 -5.78
CA GLU A 32 16.66 12.70 -4.89
C GLU A 32 16.29 12.57 -3.40
N SER A 33 15.03 12.85 -3.06
CA SER A 33 14.47 12.76 -1.72
C SER A 33 14.00 11.35 -1.33
N VAL A 34 13.99 10.38 -2.27
CA VAL A 34 13.64 8.98 -1.98
C VAL A 34 14.91 8.17 -1.79
N ARG A 35 14.90 7.26 -0.81
CA ARG A 35 15.98 6.31 -0.57
C ARG A 35 16.12 5.38 -1.77
N GLN A 36 17.36 4.98 -2.10
CA GLN A 36 17.61 4.00 -3.16
C GLN A 36 17.17 2.60 -2.72
N LEU A 37 15.87 2.34 -2.80
CA LEU A 37 15.25 1.07 -2.46
C LEU A 37 14.92 0.29 -3.75
N PRO A 38 15.02 -1.04 -3.73
CA PRO A 38 14.50 -1.88 -4.81
C PRO A 38 13.00 -1.59 -5.04
N ALA A 39 12.59 -1.46 -6.31
CA ALA A 39 11.21 -1.11 -6.67
C ALA A 39 10.18 -2.13 -6.14
N ASP A 40 10.55 -3.42 -6.10
CA ASP A 40 9.72 -4.48 -5.53
C ASP A 40 9.53 -4.32 -4.02
N SER A 41 10.56 -3.82 -3.30
CA SER A 41 10.48 -3.55 -1.87
C SER A 41 9.51 -2.40 -1.59
N VAL A 42 9.56 -1.33 -2.39
CA VAL A 42 8.62 -0.20 -2.28
C VAL A 42 7.17 -0.65 -2.55
N LEU A 43 6.95 -1.45 -3.59
CA LEU A 43 5.62 -2.00 -3.90
C LEU A 43 5.11 -2.91 -2.79
N ARG A 44 5.95 -3.80 -2.25
CA ARG A 44 5.56 -4.68 -1.14
C ARG A 44 5.18 -3.88 0.10
N ALA A 45 5.93 -2.84 0.44
CA ALA A 45 5.61 -1.95 1.56
C ALA A 45 4.28 -1.21 1.33
N PHE A 46 4.05 -0.71 0.11
CA PHE A 46 2.79 -0.07 -0.28
C PHE A 46 1.61 -1.04 -0.13
N PHE A 47 1.70 -2.27 -0.66
CA PHE A 47 0.65 -3.27 -0.47
C PHE A 47 0.48 -3.70 0.99
N GLY A 48 1.59 -3.76 1.74
CA GLY A 48 1.58 -4.04 3.18
C GLY A 48 0.76 -3.03 3.97
N LEU A 49 0.81 -1.75 3.59
CA LEU A 49 -0.03 -0.69 4.16
C LEU A 49 -1.52 -1.00 3.95
N PHE A 50 -1.95 -1.25 2.71
CA PHE A 50 -3.36 -1.58 2.42
C PHE A 50 -3.81 -2.86 3.13
N TYR A 51 -2.94 -3.88 3.13
CA TYR A 51 -3.22 -5.13 3.80
C TYR A 51 -3.39 -4.94 5.31
N SER A 52 -2.49 -4.19 5.94
CA SER A 52 -2.55 -3.87 7.37
C SER A 52 -3.83 -3.10 7.71
N PHE A 53 -4.15 -2.04 6.95
CA PHE A 53 -5.37 -1.26 7.13
C PHE A 53 -6.62 -2.13 7.05
N HIS A 54 -6.81 -2.85 5.94
CA HIS A 54 -8.00 -3.65 5.71
C HIS A 54 -8.12 -4.85 6.66
N THR A 55 -6.99 -5.49 7.01
CA THR A 55 -7.01 -6.63 7.93
C THR A 55 -7.38 -6.19 9.34
N THR A 56 -6.84 -5.05 9.80
CA THR A 56 -7.15 -4.49 11.12
C THR A 56 -8.64 -4.15 11.22
N GLU A 57 -9.20 -3.49 10.21
CA GLU A 57 -10.63 -3.18 10.14
C GLU A 57 -11.52 -4.46 10.11
N MET A 58 -11.08 -5.51 9.42
CA MET A 58 -11.81 -6.78 9.40
C MET A 58 -11.76 -7.54 10.73
N MET A 59 -10.64 -7.48 11.44
CA MET A 59 -10.44 -8.20 12.70
C MET A 59 -11.06 -7.49 13.89
N LEU A 60 -10.87 -6.17 14.00
CA LEU A 60 -11.31 -5.36 15.14
C LEU A 60 -12.70 -4.75 14.92
N GLY A 61 -13.20 -4.79 13.68
CA GLY A 61 -14.40 -4.06 13.29
C GLY A 61 -14.11 -2.57 13.07
N ARG A 62 -15.06 -1.88 12.42
CA ARG A 62 -14.94 -0.45 12.18
C ARG A 62 -15.09 0.33 13.48
N SER A 63 -14.26 1.35 13.66
CA SER A 63 -14.48 2.33 14.73
C SER A 63 -15.85 3.02 14.56
N PRO A 64 -16.59 3.28 15.65
CA PRO A 64 -17.82 4.08 15.61
C PRO A 64 -17.54 5.56 15.33
N ASP A 65 -16.30 6.01 15.50
CA ASP A 65 -15.88 7.38 15.15
C ASP A 65 -15.64 7.50 13.63
N PRO A 66 -16.40 8.36 12.92
CA PRO A 66 -16.24 8.56 11.48
C PRO A 66 -14.87 9.16 11.09
N GLN A 67 -14.12 9.77 12.02
CA GLN A 67 -12.80 10.33 11.76
C GLN A 67 -11.64 9.35 12.03
N ALA A 68 -11.90 8.24 12.72
CA ALA A 68 -10.86 7.29 13.08
C ALA A 68 -10.25 6.57 11.86
N MET A 69 -11.07 6.22 10.85
CA MET A 69 -10.58 5.57 9.64
C MET A 69 -9.67 6.49 8.80
N PRO A 70 -10.07 7.74 8.47
CA PRO A 70 -9.18 8.69 7.80
C PRO A 70 -7.88 8.95 8.57
N ALA A 71 -7.95 9.12 9.90
CA ALA A 71 -6.78 9.37 10.72
C ALA A 71 -5.80 8.19 10.70
N ALA A 72 -6.28 6.96 10.91
CA ALA A 72 -5.45 5.76 10.87
C ALA A 72 -4.80 5.53 9.50
N LEU A 73 -5.52 5.85 8.41
CA LEU A 73 -4.96 5.78 7.05
C LEU A 73 -3.87 6.84 6.85
N GLN A 74 -4.09 8.07 7.33
CA GLN A 74 -3.11 9.16 7.28
C GLN A 74 -1.83 8.77 8.02
N ASP A 75 -1.95 8.26 9.26
CA ASP A 75 -0.81 7.81 10.06
C ASP A 75 -0.01 6.71 9.34
N GLN A 76 -0.70 5.75 8.71
CA GLN A 76 -0.03 4.69 7.94
C GLN A 76 0.69 5.23 6.71
N ILE A 77 0.11 6.20 6.01
CA ILE A 77 0.76 6.87 4.87
C ILE A 77 2.02 7.59 5.35
N GLU A 78 1.96 8.30 6.48
CA GLU A 78 3.13 8.98 7.06
C GLU A 78 4.23 8.00 7.45
N ILE A 79 3.87 6.87 8.07
CA ILE A 79 4.82 5.80 8.40
C ILE A 79 5.49 5.26 7.13
N PHE A 80 4.71 5.00 6.08
CA PHE A 80 5.25 4.55 4.80
C PHE A 80 6.19 5.58 4.19
N LEU A 81 5.78 6.85 4.13
CA LEU A 81 6.58 7.95 3.57
C LEU A 81 7.89 8.15 4.35
N ASN A 82 7.84 8.17 5.69
CA ASN A 82 9.02 8.26 6.54
C ASN A 82 9.99 7.07 6.35
N GLY A 83 9.46 5.91 5.95
CA GLY A 83 10.27 4.74 5.61
C GLY A 83 11.03 4.86 4.29
N ILE A 84 10.45 5.54 3.28
CA ILE A 84 10.99 5.62 1.93
C ILE A 84 11.67 6.95 1.59
N LEU A 85 11.32 8.04 2.28
CA LEU A 85 11.96 9.34 2.14
C LEU A 85 13.28 9.38 2.92
N LYS A 86 14.24 10.19 2.45
CA LYS A 86 15.52 10.41 3.12
C LYS A 86 15.36 11.22 4.39
#